data_AF-A0A0F6B9L2-F1
#
_entry.id   AF-A0A0F6B9L2-F1
#
_cell.length_a   1.000
_cell.length_b   1.000
_cell.length_c   1.000
_cell.angle_alpha   90.00
_cell.angle_beta   90.00
_cell.angle_gamma   90.00
#
_symmetry.space_group_name_H-M   'P 1'
#
loop_
_entity.id
_entity.type
_entity.pdbx_description
1 polymer ?
#
loop_
_entity_poly.entity_id
_entity_poly.type
_entity_poly.pdbx_seq_one_letter_code
_entity_poly.pdbx_strand_id
1 'polypeptide(L)'
;MTLGATGCDDNNVKTEATPAASSQPATPAPSQTPETQSGESPAQPSAAKPETATQPPVAKPETPAQPEVDAEEVYSEKMDVYIDCFNKLQLPVQHSLARYADWVKDFKKGPTGKESLVYGIYGITESYITNCQKEMKQVAALTPLLEPIDGVAVSYIDSAAALGNTINEMEKYYTQENYKDDAFAKGKALHQTLLKNIEDFKPVSEKYHEAIQEINDRRQLTQLKRIEEAEGKTFNYYSLAVMISAKQINKVISADTFDAEAMMKKVAELETMIAQLKEVNTDGRNSSFISSAADYQLQAKKYIRRIRDNVEYSDFEKKRVQDPATGWMVADSYPASLRSYNEMVDDYNRLR
;
A
#
# COMPACT_ATOMS: atom_id res chain seq x y z
N MET A 1 7.93 16.26 -16.13
CA MET A 1 7.95 15.75 -14.74
C MET A 1 6.61 15.07 -14.52
N THR A 2 6.62 13.77 -14.83
CA THR A 2 5.48 12.87 -15.01
C THR A 2 4.94 12.43 -13.65
N LEU A 3 3.78 12.97 -13.29
CA LEU A 3 2.85 12.24 -12.41
C LEU A 3 2.42 11.01 -13.21
N GLY A 4 2.88 9.83 -12.81
CA GLY A 4 2.57 8.56 -13.47
C GLY A 4 1.11 8.17 -13.27
N ALA A 5 0.23 8.73 -14.09
CA ALA A 5 -1.12 8.26 -14.35
C ALA A 5 -1.48 8.64 -15.79
N THR A 6 -0.91 7.92 -16.75
CA THR A 6 -1.37 7.95 -18.15
C THR A 6 -2.46 6.91 -18.31
N GLY A 7 -3.71 7.35 -18.43
CA GLY A 7 -4.84 6.46 -18.69
C GLY A 7 -6.22 7.10 -18.57
N CYS A 8 -6.39 8.35 -19.02
CA CYS A 8 -7.70 8.87 -19.37
C CYS A 8 -7.64 9.34 -20.82
N ASP A 9 -8.17 8.54 -21.73
CA ASP A 9 -8.87 9.05 -22.91
C ASP A 9 -9.86 8.01 -23.42
N ASP A 10 -10.98 8.57 -23.84
CA ASP A 10 -12.28 7.99 -24.13
C ASP A 10 -12.29 6.84 -25.16
N ASN A 11 -13.16 5.85 -24.91
CA ASN A 11 -14.17 5.49 -25.89
C ASN A 11 -15.34 4.73 -25.26
N ASN A 12 -16.46 5.45 -25.22
CA ASN A 12 -17.79 5.01 -24.87
C ASN A 12 -18.36 4.10 -25.97
N VAL A 13 -18.60 2.82 -25.66
CA VAL A 13 -19.57 1.99 -26.40
C VAL A 13 -20.49 1.31 -25.40
N LYS A 14 -21.76 1.71 -25.48
CA LYS A 14 -22.94 1.17 -24.81
C LYS A 14 -23.03 -0.36 -24.89
N THR A 15 -23.40 -0.97 -23.76
CA THR A 15 -24.38 -2.06 -23.73
C THR A 15 -25.07 -2.13 -22.36
N GLU A 16 -26.37 -1.87 -22.36
CA GLU A 16 -27.29 -2.18 -21.25
C GLU A 16 -27.43 -3.69 -21.10
N ALA A 17 -27.32 -4.20 -19.86
CA ALA A 17 -27.98 -5.43 -19.45
C ALA A 17 -28.16 -5.45 -17.92
N THR A 18 -29.42 -5.41 -17.50
CA THR A 18 -29.98 -5.64 -16.15
C THR A 18 -29.45 -6.87 -15.42
N PRO A 19 -29.39 -6.85 -14.07
CA PRO A 19 -29.53 -8.07 -13.29
C PRO A 19 -30.90 -8.09 -12.57
N ALA A 20 -31.66 -9.15 -12.82
CA ALA A 20 -32.75 -9.58 -11.96
C ALA A 20 -32.19 -10.50 -10.87
N ALA A 21 -32.46 -10.22 -9.60
CA ALA A 21 -32.38 -11.20 -8.53
C ALA A 21 -33.33 -10.81 -7.39
N SER A 22 -34.46 -11.50 -7.33
CA SER A 22 -35.36 -11.52 -6.18
C SER A 22 -34.89 -12.54 -5.13
N SER A 23 -35.32 -12.28 -3.90
CA SER A 23 -35.72 -13.27 -2.88
C SER A 23 -34.68 -13.71 -1.83
N GLN A 24 -34.67 -12.96 -0.73
CA GLN A 24 -34.68 -13.48 0.65
C GLN A 24 -35.89 -14.44 0.88
N PRO A 25 -36.00 -15.28 1.95
CA PRO A 25 -35.77 -14.87 3.36
C PRO A 25 -35.37 -15.93 4.42
N ALA A 26 -35.14 -15.39 5.63
CA ALA A 26 -35.56 -15.86 6.97
C ALA A 26 -34.66 -16.78 7.85
N THR A 27 -34.33 -16.19 9.01
CA THR A 27 -34.03 -16.73 10.35
C THR A 27 -35.07 -17.73 10.88
N PRO A 28 -34.73 -18.53 11.92
CA PRO A 28 -35.21 -18.20 13.28
C PRO A 28 -34.26 -18.54 14.46
N ALA A 29 -34.39 -17.80 15.56
CA ALA A 29 -34.02 -18.21 16.94
C ALA A 29 -35.24 -18.96 17.57
N PRO A 30 -35.18 -19.64 18.76
CA PRO A 30 -34.96 -18.94 20.04
C PRO A 30 -34.44 -19.77 21.27
N SER A 31 -34.18 -19.03 22.37
CA SER A 31 -34.51 -19.33 23.79
C SER A 31 -33.56 -20.09 24.76
N GLN A 32 -33.15 -19.31 25.77
CA GLN A 32 -33.36 -19.47 27.23
C GLN A 32 -32.35 -20.24 28.13
N THR A 33 -31.84 -19.46 29.08
CA THR A 33 -31.19 -19.76 30.37
C THR A 33 -32.16 -20.40 31.40
N PRO A 34 -31.64 -20.98 32.49
CA PRO A 34 -31.73 -20.27 33.78
C PRO A 34 -30.48 -20.36 34.69
N GLU A 35 -30.36 -19.32 35.53
CA GLU A 35 -29.42 -19.15 36.64
C GLU A 35 -29.71 -20.09 37.84
N THR A 36 -28.69 -20.42 38.63
CA THR A 36 -28.80 -20.37 40.11
C THR A 36 -27.42 -20.17 40.75
N GLN A 37 -27.29 -19.13 41.59
CA GLN A 37 -26.16 -18.83 42.47
C GLN A 37 -26.17 -19.70 43.74
N SER A 38 -25.00 -19.87 44.38
CA SER A 38 -24.73 -19.48 45.80
C SER A 38 -23.52 -20.20 46.39
N GLY A 39 -22.67 -19.50 47.14
CA GLY A 39 -21.91 -20.09 48.25
C GLY A 39 -20.46 -19.65 48.41
N GLU A 40 -20.24 -18.65 49.25
CA GLU A 40 -18.95 -18.08 49.67
C GLU A 40 -18.24 -18.94 50.76
N SER A 41 -16.92 -18.72 50.88
CA SER A 41 -15.87 -19.28 51.79
C SER A 41 -16.16 -19.16 53.32
N PRO A 42 -15.24 -19.45 54.30
CA PRO A 42 -13.84 -19.92 54.29
C PRO A 42 -13.43 -20.94 55.40
N ALA A 43 -12.17 -21.44 55.38
CA ALA A 43 -11.23 -21.52 56.53
C ALA A 43 -10.17 -22.66 56.44
N GLN A 44 -8.88 -22.27 56.49
CA GLN A 44 -7.75 -23.04 57.06
C GLN A 44 -7.74 -22.85 58.61
N PRO A 45 -6.92 -23.53 59.46
CA PRO A 45 -5.55 -24.04 59.22
C PRO A 45 -5.17 -25.37 59.92
N SER A 46 -4.02 -25.98 59.58
CA SER A 46 -3.14 -26.59 60.60
C SER A 46 -1.73 -26.88 60.06
N ALA A 47 -0.76 -26.83 60.96
CA ALA A 47 0.67 -26.75 60.76
C ALA A 47 1.39 -28.11 60.94
N ALA A 48 2.52 -28.30 60.25
CA ALA A 48 3.67 -29.08 60.72
C ALA A 48 4.94 -28.69 59.93
N LYS A 49 6.08 -28.65 60.63
CA LYS A 49 7.45 -28.35 60.19
C LYS A 49 8.37 -29.36 60.92
N PRO A 50 9.68 -29.51 60.63
CA PRO A 50 10.44 -29.57 59.36
C PRO A 50 11.14 -30.94 59.17
N GLU A 51 11.56 -31.27 57.95
CA GLU A 51 12.76 -32.10 57.76
C GLU A 51 13.59 -31.59 56.58
N THR A 52 14.89 -31.50 56.86
CA THR A 52 15.92 -30.85 56.07
C THR A 52 16.44 -31.81 55.01
N ALA A 53 16.19 -31.54 53.73
CA ALA A 53 16.85 -32.24 52.62
C ALA A 53 17.25 -31.23 51.53
N THR A 54 18.55 -31.24 51.26
CA THR A 54 19.31 -30.42 50.32
C THR A 54 18.75 -30.49 48.89
N GLN A 55 18.30 -29.37 48.34
CA GLN A 55 17.93 -29.25 46.91
C GLN A 55 19.15 -28.79 46.07
N PRO A 56 19.33 -29.33 44.85
CA PRO A 56 20.27 -28.82 43.85
C PRO A 56 19.80 -27.45 43.31
N PRO A 57 20.69 -26.65 42.68
CA PRO A 57 20.40 -25.25 42.41
C PRO A 57 19.23 -25.11 41.44
N VAL A 58 18.26 -24.31 41.89
CA VAL A 58 17.09 -23.86 41.14
C VAL A 58 17.54 -23.27 39.80
N ALA A 59 17.16 -23.93 38.71
CA ALA A 59 17.19 -23.30 37.40
C ALA A 59 16.32 -22.03 37.46
N LYS A 60 16.94 -20.92 37.07
CA LYS A 60 16.29 -19.62 36.93
C LYS A 60 15.01 -19.80 36.10
N PRO A 61 13.83 -19.29 36.52
CA PRO A 61 12.66 -19.32 35.67
C PRO A 61 12.99 -18.56 34.38
N GLU A 62 12.98 -19.24 33.24
CA GLU A 62 12.91 -18.57 31.96
C GLU A 62 11.63 -17.72 31.98
N THR A 63 11.82 -16.41 31.93
CA THR A 63 10.74 -15.45 31.78
C THR A 63 10.06 -15.75 30.44
N PRO A 64 8.73 -15.91 30.38
CA PRO A 64 8.05 -16.13 29.11
C PRO A 64 8.40 -15.01 28.12
N ALA A 65 8.78 -15.37 26.90
CA ALA A 65 8.92 -14.42 25.80
C ALA A 65 7.53 -13.86 25.45
N GLN A 66 7.11 -12.81 26.15
CA GLN A 66 5.84 -12.10 25.92
C GLN A 66 5.90 -10.61 25.51
N PRO A 67 7.04 -9.94 25.24
CA PRO A 67 7.00 -8.56 24.74
C PRO A 67 6.91 -8.43 23.20
N GLU A 68 7.14 -9.48 22.41
CA GLU A 68 7.18 -9.37 20.94
C GLU A 68 5.79 -9.40 20.27
N VAL A 69 4.83 -10.12 20.87
CA VAL A 69 3.45 -10.22 20.34
C VAL A 69 2.70 -8.90 20.52
N ASP A 70 2.89 -8.22 21.65
CA ASP A 70 2.30 -6.91 21.95
C ASP A 70 2.85 -5.82 20.99
N ALA A 71 4.14 -5.88 20.65
CA ALA A 71 4.73 -4.95 19.68
C ALA A 71 4.20 -5.14 18.25
N GLU A 72 4.01 -6.39 17.79
CA GLU A 72 3.45 -6.68 16.45
C GLU A 72 1.96 -6.28 16.35
N GLU A 73 1.20 -6.45 17.43
CA GLU A 73 -0.20 -6.02 17.50
C GLU A 73 -0.31 -4.50 17.37
N VAL A 74 0.49 -3.74 18.14
CA VAL A 74 0.56 -2.28 18.04
C VAL A 74 1.01 -1.83 16.64
N TYR A 75 1.98 -2.52 16.04
CA TYR A 75 2.40 -2.20 14.66
C TYR A 75 1.30 -2.47 13.63
N SER A 76 0.53 -3.55 13.81
CA SER A 76 -0.59 -3.88 12.93
C SER A 76 -1.70 -2.81 13.06
N GLU A 77 -2.06 -2.43 14.28
CA GLU A 77 -3.04 -1.36 14.55
C GLU A 77 -2.62 -0.03 13.89
N LYS A 78 -1.36 0.37 14.04
CA LYS A 78 -0.82 1.58 13.39
C LYS A 78 -0.97 1.51 11.88
N MET A 79 -0.50 0.42 11.27
CA MET A 79 -0.50 0.25 9.82
C MET A 79 -1.91 0.19 9.23
N ASP A 80 -2.85 -0.45 9.92
CA ASP A 80 -4.25 -0.53 9.48
C ASP A 80 -4.88 0.87 9.41
N VAL A 81 -4.69 1.69 10.44
CA VAL A 81 -5.18 3.09 10.44
C VAL A 81 -4.49 3.93 9.36
N TYR A 82 -3.17 3.79 9.21
CA TYR A 82 -2.39 4.49 8.20
C TYR A 82 -2.84 4.19 6.76
N ILE A 83 -3.09 2.92 6.45
CA ILE A 83 -3.53 2.48 5.12
C ILE A 83 -5.00 2.85 4.88
N ASP A 84 -5.87 2.66 5.88
CA ASP A 84 -7.29 2.99 5.76
C ASP A 84 -7.49 4.49 5.49
N CYS A 85 -6.79 5.36 6.24
CA CYS A 85 -6.86 6.80 6.02
C CYS A 85 -6.24 7.25 4.69
N PHE A 86 -5.18 6.59 4.24
CA PHE A 86 -4.64 6.81 2.90
C PHE A 86 -5.71 6.52 1.83
N ASN A 87 -6.34 5.34 1.90
CA ASN A 87 -7.34 4.89 0.93
C ASN A 87 -8.61 5.77 0.94
N LYS A 88 -9.05 6.21 2.13
CA LYS A 88 -10.21 7.12 2.29
C LYS A 88 -10.01 8.49 1.66
N LEU A 89 -8.77 8.98 1.59
CA LEU A 89 -8.48 10.35 1.14
C LEU A 89 -7.93 10.43 -0.28
N GLN A 90 -7.16 9.43 -0.73
CA GLN A 90 -6.45 9.49 -2.01
C GLN A 90 -7.40 9.65 -3.21
N LEU A 91 -8.37 8.74 -3.37
CA LEU A 91 -9.27 8.76 -4.53
C LEU A 91 -10.19 10.00 -4.53
N PRO A 92 -10.82 10.41 -3.42
CA PRO A 92 -11.62 11.62 -3.39
C PRO A 92 -10.85 12.89 -3.77
N VAL A 93 -9.61 13.04 -3.30
CA VAL A 93 -8.75 14.18 -3.69
C VAL A 93 -8.48 14.14 -5.20
N GLN A 94 -8.12 12.98 -5.76
CA GLN A 94 -7.86 12.85 -7.20
C GLN A 94 -9.10 13.18 -8.05
N HIS A 95 -10.26 12.62 -7.71
CA HIS A 95 -11.51 12.90 -8.42
C HIS A 95 -11.92 14.37 -8.34
N SER A 96 -11.71 14.98 -7.17
CA SER A 96 -11.96 16.41 -6.96
C SER A 96 -11.10 17.28 -7.87
N LEU A 97 -9.78 17.06 -7.87
CA LEU A 97 -8.85 17.82 -8.73
C LEU A 97 -9.12 17.59 -10.22
N ALA A 98 -9.44 16.36 -10.63
CA ALA A 98 -9.80 16.05 -12.01
C ALA A 98 -11.04 16.82 -12.45
N ARG A 99 -12.12 16.79 -11.64
CA ARG A 99 -13.36 17.53 -11.91
C ARG A 99 -13.11 19.04 -12.07
N TYR A 100 -12.24 19.59 -11.25
CA TYR A 100 -11.88 21.00 -11.34
C TYR A 100 -11.05 21.30 -12.61
N ALA A 101 -10.15 20.41 -12.99
CA ALA A 101 -9.36 20.52 -14.21
C ALA A 101 -10.21 20.39 -15.50
N ASP A 102 -11.36 19.72 -15.47
CA ASP A 102 -12.25 19.55 -16.64
C ASP A 102 -12.70 20.87 -17.29
N TRP A 103 -12.78 21.95 -16.52
CA TRP A 103 -13.24 23.26 -17.01
C TRP A 103 -12.23 24.40 -16.80
N VAL A 104 -11.22 24.21 -15.96
CA VAL A 104 -10.12 25.16 -15.80
C VAL A 104 -9.03 24.89 -16.85
N LYS A 105 -9.06 25.69 -17.93
CA LYS A 105 -8.19 25.51 -19.11
C LYS A 105 -6.69 25.52 -18.80
N ASP A 106 -6.24 26.38 -17.89
CA ASP A 106 -4.83 26.45 -17.47
C ASP A 106 -4.78 26.29 -15.95
N PHE A 107 -4.60 25.05 -15.49
CA PHE A 107 -4.61 24.71 -14.07
C PHE A 107 -3.55 25.46 -13.26
N LYS A 108 -2.46 25.94 -13.89
CA LYS A 108 -1.44 26.73 -13.17
C LYS A 108 -1.87 28.18 -12.93
N LYS A 109 -2.78 28.70 -13.75
CA LYS A 109 -3.26 30.08 -13.66
C LYS A 109 -4.62 30.18 -12.96
N GLY A 110 -5.44 29.14 -13.09
CA GLY A 110 -6.77 29.09 -12.51
C GLY A 110 -7.85 29.75 -13.37
N PRO A 111 -9.03 30.00 -12.79
CA PRO A 111 -10.17 30.54 -13.50
C PRO A 111 -9.93 32.02 -13.89
N THR A 112 -10.34 32.36 -15.10
CA THR A 112 -10.20 33.69 -15.69
C THR A 112 -11.40 34.59 -15.38
N GLY A 113 -12.58 34.00 -15.14
CA GLY A 113 -13.87 34.67 -15.05
C GLY A 113 -14.59 34.80 -16.40
N LYS A 114 -14.08 34.14 -17.44
CA LYS A 114 -14.64 34.13 -18.80
C LYS A 114 -15.09 32.73 -19.24
N GLU A 115 -15.14 31.79 -18.30
CA GLU A 115 -15.52 30.41 -18.55
C GLU A 115 -16.99 30.34 -18.94
N SER A 116 -17.28 29.65 -20.06
CA SER A 116 -18.66 29.44 -20.54
C SER A 116 -19.40 28.38 -19.72
N LEU A 117 -18.67 27.44 -19.11
CA LEU A 117 -19.19 26.38 -18.25
C LEU A 117 -18.34 26.31 -16.99
N VAL A 118 -19.01 26.26 -15.85
CA VAL A 118 -18.38 26.16 -14.52
C VAL A 118 -18.94 24.93 -13.85
N TYR A 119 -18.14 23.87 -13.82
CA TYR A 119 -18.54 22.60 -13.23
C TYR A 119 -18.27 22.50 -11.74
N GLY A 120 -17.48 23.42 -11.19
CA GLY A 120 -17.05 23.40 -9.80
C GLY A 120 -16.01 22.33 -9.52
N ILE A 121 -16.07 21.79 -8.31
CA ILE A 121 -15.13 20.80 -7.78
C ILE A 121 -15.91 19.85 -6.86
N TYR A 122 -15.52 18.58 -6.79
CA TYR A 122 -16.13 17.66 -5.83
C TYR A 122 -15.58 17.89 -4.43
N GLY A 123 -16.47 17.90 -3.43
CA GLY A 123 -16.08 17.92 -2.03
C GLY A 123 -15.53 16.57 -1.57
N ILE A 124 -14.85 16.61 -0.43
CA ILE A 124 -14.37 15.45 0.31
C ILE A 124 -15.18 15.36 1.60
N THR A 125 -15.62 14.17 1.95
CA THR A 125 -16.39 13.93 3.17
C THR A 125 -15.64 14.44 4.41
N GLU A 126 -16.19 15.44 5.08
CA GLU A 126 -15.55 16.14 6.20
C GLU A 126 -15.23 15.21 7.38
N SER A 127 -16.07 14.20 7.62
CA SER A 127 -15.81 13.18 8.64
C SER A 127 -14.60 12.31 8.32
N TYR A 128 -14.25 12.09 7.04
CA TYR A 128 -13.04 11.34 6.70
C TYR A 128 -11.79 12.12 7.07
N ILE A 129 -11.75 13.42 6.78
CA ILE A 129 -10.63 14.30 7.13
C ILE A 129 -10.45 14.34 8.65
N THR A 130 -11.53 14.66 9.36
CA THR A 130 -11.49 14.86 10.83
C THR A 130 -11.21 13.57 11.60
N ASN A 131 -11.81 12.44 11.21
CA ASN A 131 -11.54 11.15 11.84
C ASN A 131 -10.11 10.70 11.56
N CYS A 132 -9.63 10.79 10.32
CA CYS A 132 -8.26 10.38 10.00
C CYS A 132 -7.21 11.24 10.70
N GLN A 133 -7.41 12.55 10.81
CA GLN A 133 -6.53 13.41 11.61
C GLN A 133 -6.44 12.95 13.06
N LYS A 134 -7.58 12.57 13.67
CA LYS A 134 -7.63 12.08 15.04
C LYS A 134 -6.96 10.71 15.19
N GLU A 135 -7.39 9.74 14.40
CA GLU A 135 -6.96 8.33 14.48
C GLU A 135 -5.48 8.19 14.18
N MET A 136 -4.97 8.82 13.11
CA MET A 136 -3.55 8.74 12.75
C MET A 136 -2.65 9.35 13.84
N LYS A 137 -3.07 10.45 14.47
CA LYS A 137 -2.33 11.06 15.60
C LYS A 137 -2.38 10.21 16.86
N GLN A 138 -3.51 9.54 17.11
CA GLN A 138 -3.65 8.63 18.23
C GLN A 138 -2.72 7.43 18.08
N VAL A 139 -2.76 6.74 16.93
CA VAL A 139 -1.92 5.54 16.73
C VAL A 139 -0.44 5.90 16.65
N ALA A 140 -0.06 7.05 16.09
CA ALA A 140 1.34 7.51 16.07
C ALA A 140 1.93 7.71 17.48
N ALA A 141 1.10 7.91 18.51
CA ALA A 141 1.54 8.06 19.89
C ALA A 141 1.65 6.73 20.65
N LEU A 142 1.21 5.61 20.06
CA LEU A 142 1.32 4.30 20.70
C LEU A 142 2.78 3.84 20.79
N THR A 143 3.10 3.09 21.84
CA THR A 143 4.41 2.48 22.05
C THR A 143 4.34 0.98 21.76
N PRO A 144 5.34 0.39 21.06
CA PRO A 144 6.56 1.02 20.57
C PRO A 144 6.36 1.93 19.34
N LEU A 145 7.26 2.90 19.15
CA LEU A 145 7.29 3.76 17.96
C LEU A 145 7.59 2.92 16.70
N LEU A 146 6.92 3.22 15.60
CA LEU A 146 7.10 2.61 14.31
C LEU A 146 7.79 3.62 13.37
N GLU A 147 9.10 3.75 13.52
CA GLU A 147 9.89 4.69 12.73
C GLU A 147 10.29 4.10 11.36
N PRO A 148 10.33 4.89 10.27
CA PRO A 148 10.14 6.34 10.24
C PRO A 148 8.68 6.79 10.02
N ILE A 149 7.70 5.88 10.02
CA ILE A 149 6.37 6.20 9.51
C ILE A 149 5.54 7.05 10.47
N ASP A 150 5.66 6.91 11.79
CA ASP A 150 4.81 7.62 12.76
C ASP A 150 4.82 9.15 12.53
N GLY A 151 6.00 9.76 12.44
CA GLY A 151 6.12 11.20 12.19
C GLY A 151 5.70 11.61 10.77
N VAL A 152 5.95 10.76 9.78
CA VAL A 152 5.58 11.00 8.39
C VAL A 152 4.07 10.92 8.19
N ALA A 153 3.40 9.98 8.87
CA ALA A 153 1.96 9.79 8.87
C ALA A 153 1.24 11.03 9.43
N VAL A 154 1.72 11.58 10.54
CA VAL A 154 1.20 12.83 11.12
C VAL A 154 1.37 14.00 10.16
N SER A 155 2.54 14.12 9.53
CA SER A 155 2.80 15.17 8.53
C SER A 155 1.87 15.04 7.31
N TYR A 156 1.65 13.81 6.85
CA TYR A 156 0.77 13.49 5.73
C TYR A 156 -0.67 13.94 6.02
N ILE A 157 -1.22 13.53 7.17
CA ILE A 157 -2.63 13.80 7.46
C ILE A 157 -2.90 15.28 7.74
N ASP A 158 -1.94 16.01 8.32
CA ASP A 158 -2.07 17.47 8.49
C ASP A 158 -2.07 18.19 7.14
N SER A 159 -1.21 17.78 6.21
CA SER A 159 -1.16 18.34 4.86
C SER A 159 -2.38 17.95 4.02
N ALA A 160 -2.82 16.69 4.11
CA ALA A 160 -4.02 16.19 3.43
C ALA A 160 -5.27 16.92 3.92
N ALA A 161 -5.39 17.18 5.22
CA ALA A 161 -6.50 17.92 5.78
C ALA A 161 -6.52 19.38 5.33
N ALA A 162 -5.37 20.05 5.28
CA ALA A 162 -5.28 21.41 4.74
C ALA A 162 -5.76 21.48 3.29
N LEU A 163 -5.29 20.55 2.44
CA LEU A 163 -5.73 20.43 1.05
C LEU A 163 -7.23 20.14 0.96
N GLY A 164 -7.72 19.15 1.71
CA GLY A 164 -9.12 18.75 1.71
C GLY A 164 -10.08 19.85 2.18
N ASN A 165 -9.67 20.64 3.16
CA ASN A 165 -10.44 21.78 3.64
C ASN A 165 -10.55 22.89 2.57
N THR A 166 -9.47 23.16 1.83
CA THR A 166 -9.53 24.09 0.68
C THR A 166 -10.44 23.57 -0.42
N ILE A 167 -10.38 22.28 -0.74
CA ILE A 167 -11.30 21.64 -1.70
C ILE A 167 -12.76 21.83 -1.26
N ASN A 168 -13.06 21.61 0.02
CA ASN A 168 -14.41 21.77 0.55
C ASN A 168 -14.89 23.23 0.58
N GLU A 169 -13.98 24.18 0.80
CA GLU A 169 -14.33 25.61 0.66
C GLU A 169 -14.63 25.98 -0.79
N MET A 170 -13.85 25.45 -1.74
CA MET A 170 -14.08 25.63 -3.17
C MET A 170 -15.39 24.99 -3.62
N GLU A 171 -15.69 23.77 -3.17
CA GLU A 171 -16.96 23.09 -3.46
C GLU A 171 -18.13 23.98 -3.04
N LYS A 172 -18.16 24.45 -1.78
CA LYS A 172 -19.20 25.34 -1.27
C LYS A 172 -19.34 26.60 -2.11
N TYR A 173 -18.23 27.21 -2.49
CA TYR A 173 -18.20 28.44 -3.29
C TYR A 173 -18.80 28.25 -4.70
N TYR A 174 -18.44 27.16 -5.39
CA TYR A 174 -18.97 26.90 -6.73
C TYR A 174 -20.40 26.36 -6.71
N THR A 175 -20.76 25.53 -5.73
CA THR A 175 -22.13 25.01 -5.54
C THR A 175 -23.13 26.12 -5.23
N GLN A 176 -22.73 27.13 -4.45
CA GLN A 176 -23.57 28.31 -4.17
C GLN A 176 -23.59 29.32 -5.33
N GLU A 177 -22.85 29.07 -6.40
CA GLU A 177 -22.69 29.98 -7.54
C GLU A 177 -22.14 31.37 -7.21
N ASN A 178 -21.50 31.55 -6.04
CA ASN A 178 -20.96 32.84 -5.56
C ASN A 178 -19.96 33.48 -6.54
N TYR A 179 -19.39 32.70 -7.47
CA TYR A 179 -18.54 33.20 -8.55
C TYR A 179 -19.25 34.13 -9.53
N LYS A 180 -20.58 34.05 -9.62
CA LYS A 180 -21.41 34.96 -10.41
C LYS A 180 -21.56 36.31 -9.72
N ASP A 181 -21.52 36.34 -8.40
CA ASP A 181 -21.71 37.54 -7.59
C ASP A 181 -20.43 38.36 -7.44
N ASP A 182 -19.28 37.69 -7.39
CA ASP A 182 -17.98 38.32 -7.12
C ASP A 182 -17.04 38.36 -8.34
N ALA A 183 -17.54 38.02 -9.52
CA ALA A 183 -16.76 37.93 -10.75
C ALA A 183 -15.48 37.08 -10.61
N PHE A 184 -15.59 35.94 -9.92
CA PHE A 184 -14.51 35.00 -9.60
C PHE A 184 -13.44 35.52 -8.65
N ALA A 185 -13.67 36.60 -7.92
CA ALA A 185 -12.67 37.15 -7.00
C ALA A 185 -12.23 36.09 -5.96
N LYS A 186 -13.17 35.46 -5.25
CA LYS A 186 -12.86 34.42 -4.27
C LYS A 186 -12.37 33.13 -4.96
N GLY A 187 -12.94 32.77 -6.11
CA GLY A 187 -12.50 31.59 -6.88
C GLY A 187 -11.02 31.65 -7.28
N LYS A 188 -10.54 32.84 -7.69
CA LYS A 188 -9.12 33.07 -8.00
C LYS A 188 -8.24 32.99 -6.75
N ALA A 189 -8.69 33.55 -5.63
CA ALA A 189 -7.96 33.46 -4.37
C ALA A 189 -7.87 32.01 -3.87
N LEU A 190 -8.98 31.28 -3.87
CA LEU A 190 -9.03 29.86 -3.48
C LEU A 190 -8.16 28.99 -4.39
N HIS A 191 -8.10 29.30 -5.69
CA HIS A 191 -7.22 28.60 -6.61
C HIS A 191 -5.74 28.73 -6.22
N GLN A 192 -5.29 29.93 -5.82
CA GLN A 192 -3.91 30.12 -5.37
C GLN A 192 -3.63 29.33 -4.08
N THR A 193 -4.58 29.31 -3.14
CA THR A 193 -4.49 28.48 -1.93
C THR A 193 -4.44 26.99 -2.28
N LEU A 194 -5.25 26.54 -3.24
CA LEU A 194 -5.26 25.15 -3.72
C LEU A 194 -3.89 24.76 -4.29
N LEU A 195 -3.31 25.59 -5.17
CA LEU A 195 -1.98 25.33 -5.74
C LEU A 195 -0.91 25.21 -4.67
N LYS A 196 -0.90 26.14 -3.70
CA LYS A 196 0.03 26.09 -2.57
C LYS A 196 -0.13 24.80 -1.76
N ASN A 197 -1.37 24.42 -1.44
CA ASN A 197 -1.62 23.20 -0.67
C ASN A 197 -1.26 21.93 -1.45
N ILE A 198 -1.41 21.92 -2.78
CA ILE A 198 -0.92 20.81 -3.62
C ILE A 198 0.62 20.74 -3.60
N GLU A 199 1.30 21.88 -3.71
CA GLU A 199 2.76 21.97 -3.66
C GLU A 199 3.31 21.51 -2.30
N ASP A 200 2.69 21.92 -1.20
CA ASP A 200 3.05 21.52 0.16
C ASP A 200 2.74 20.02 0.41
N PHE A 201 1.62 19.50 -0.12
CA PHE A 201 1.18 18.12 0.09
C PHE A 201 2.03 17.11 -0.69
N LYS A 202 2.43 17.42 -1.92
CA LYS A 202 3.14 16.49 -2.81
C LYS A 202 4.36 15.80 -2.17
N PRO A 203 5.37 16.52 -1.65
CA PRO A 203 6.56 15.88 -1.09
C PRO A 203 6.26 15.06 0.18
N VAL A 204 5.23 15.43 0.94
CA VAL A 204 4.84 14.69 2.14
C VAL A 204 4.12 13.39 1.78
N SER A 205 3.24 13.44 0.76
CA SER A 205 2.59 12.26 0.21
C SER A 205 3.59 11.25 -0.38
N GLU A 206 4.61 11.73 -1.10
CA GLU A 206 5.70 10.91 -1.62
C GLU A 206 6.47 10.22 -0.48
N LYS A 207 6.90 10.97 0.55
CA LYS A 207 7.57 10.41 1.73
C LYS A 207 6.72 9.40 2.48
N TYR A 208 5.41 9.65 2.59
CA TYR A 208 4.50 8.74 3.27
C TYR A 208 4.34 7.42 2.53
N HIS A 209 4.23 7.46 1.20
CA HIS A 209 4.23 6.26 0.38
C HIS A 209 5.55 5.47 0.53
N GLU A 210 6.69 6.16 0.52
CA GLU A 210 7.99 5.54 0.77
C GLU A 210 8.09 4.90 2.15
N ALA A 211 7.60 5.56 3.20
CA ALA A 211 7.59 5.03 4.56
C ALA A 211 6.71 3.77 4.68
N ILE A 212 5.52 3.75 4.06
CA ILE A 212 4.67 2.55 4.01
C ILE A 212 5.40 1.39 3.33
N GLN A 213 6.07 1.65 2.20
CA GLN A 213 6.84 0.63 1.49
C GLN A 213 7.97 0.07 2.36
N GLU A 214 8.72 0.95 3.04
CA GLU A 214 9.83 0.54 3.91
C GLU A 214 9.39 -0.31 5.09
N ILE A 215 8.28 0.06 5.75
CA ILE A 215 7.74 -0.72 6.86
C ILE A 215 7.21 -2.08 6.38
N ASN A 216 6.53 -2.11 5.24
CA ASN A 216 6.07 -3.36 4.66
C ASN A 216 7.26 -4.27 4.30
N ASP A 217 8.32 -3.72 3.70
CA ASP A 217 9.54 -4.46 3.39
C ASP A 217 10.18 -5.07 4.64
N ARG A 218 10.27 -4.29 5.74
CA ARG A 218 10.77 -4.79 7.03
C ARG A 218 9.91 -5.91 7.59
N ARG A 219 8.58 -5.76 7.53
CA ARG A 219 7.65 -6.79 7.99
C ARG A 219 7.80 -8.09 7.19
N GLN A 220 7.92 -8.01 5.86
CA GLN A 220 8.14 -9.19 5.02
C GLN A 220 9.45 -9.92 5.37
N LEU A 221 10.52 -9.19 5.68
CA LEU A 221 11.78 -9.78 6.14
C LEU A 221 11.66 -10.46 7.51
N THR A 222 10.94 -9.85 8.46
CA THR A 222 10.66 -10.47 9.77
C THR A 222 9.82 -11.73 9.60
N GLN A 223 8.78 -11.69 8.77
CA GLN A 223 7.96 -12.85 8.45
C GLN A 223 8.79 -13.97 7.82
N LEU A 224 9.70 -13.64 6.90
CA LEU A 224 10.58 -14.63 6.28
C LEU A 224 11.44 -15.36 7.32
N LYS A 225 12.02 -14.63 8.28
CA LYS A 225 12.79 -15.22 9.39
C LYS A 225 11.93 -16.13 10.25
N ARG A 226 10.71 -15.69 10.62
CA ARG A 226 9.77 -16.50 11.40
C ARG A 226 9.40 -17.80 10.69
N ILE A 227 9.19 -17.78 9.37
CA ILE A 227 8.93 -18.99 8.58
C ILE A 227 10.17 -19.90 8.59
N GLU A 228 11.37 -19.35 8.42
CA GLU A 228 12.60 -20.15 8.46
C GLU A 228 12.80 -20.84 9.82
N GLU A 229 12.51 -20.15 10.92
CA GLU A 229 12.62 -20.69 12.27
C GLU A 229 11.54 -21.75 12.59
N ALA A 230 10.31 -21.53 12.11
CA ALA A 230 9.18 -22.42 12.41
C ALA A 230 9.10 -23.66 11.51
N GLU A 231 9.37 -23.48 10.21
CA GLU A 231 9.16 -24.51 9.18
C GLU A 231 10.47 -24.93 8.50
N GLY A 232 11.54 -24.13 8.61
CA GLY A 232 12.72 -24.26 7.79
C GLY A 232 12.54 -23.68 6.38
N LYS A 233 13.41 -24.07 5.46
CA LYS A 233 13.41 -23.58 4.06
C LYS A 233 12.41 -24.34 3.21
N THR A 234 11.13 -24.22 3.54
CA THR A 234 10.00 -24.83 2.83
C THR A 234 9.60 -24.06 1.57
N PHE A 235 8.57 -24.53 0.87
CA PHE A 235 7.95 -23.78 -0.22
C PHE A 235 7.46 -22.39 0.24
N ASN A 236 6.91 -22.27 1.45
CA ASN A 236 6.45 -20.99 2.02
C ASN A 236 7.61 -20.01 2.20
N TYR A 237 8.74 -20.50 2.71
CA TYR A 237 9.96 -19.70 2.84
C TYR A 237 10.44 -19.20 1.48
N TYR A 238 10.67 -20.10 0.52
CA TYR A 238 11.25 -19.72 -0.76
C TYR A 238 10.30 -18.87 -1.61
N SER A 239 8.99 -19.09 -1.52
CA SER A 239 8.02 -18.26 -2.23
C SER A 239 8.03 -16.81 -1.74
N LEU A 240 8.09 -16.59 -0.42
CA LEU A 240 8.26 -15.24 0.14
C LEU A 240 9.64 -14.66 -0.18
N ALA A 241 10.72 -15.44 -0.11
CA ALA A 241 12.07 -14.99 -0.44
C ALA A 241 12.20 -14.52 -1.89
N VAL A 242 11.64 -15.29 -2.84
CA VAL A 242 11.57 -14.94 -4.27
C VAL A 242 10.81 -13.63 -4.45
N MET A 243 9.67 -13.45 -3.80
CA MET A 243 8.89 -12.21 -3.88
C MET A 243 9.64 -10.99 -3.34
N ILE A 244 10.29 -11.12 -2.18
CA ILE A 244 11.09 -10.04 -1.59
C ILE A 244 12.23 -9.65 -2.54
N SER A 245 12.98 -10.64 -3.03
CA SER A 245 14.09 -10.40 -3.96
C SER A 245 13.62 -9.78 -5.27
N ALA A 246 12.52 -10.26 -5.83
CA ALA A 246 11.96 -9.72 -7.06
C ALA A 246 11.46 -8.28 -6.89
N LYS A 247 10.81 -7.96 -5.76
CA LYS A 247 10.39 -6.59 -5.43
C LYS A 247 11.60 -5.64 -5.36
N GLN A 248 12.67 -6.06 -4.68
CA GLN A 248 13.90 -5.28 -4.58
C GLN A 248 14.55 -5.06 -5.95
N ILE A 249 14.60 -6.11 -6.79
CA ILE A 249 15.13 -6.00 -8.14
C ILE A 249 14.30 -5.00 -8.96
N ASN A 250 12.98 -5.17 -8.98
CA ASN A 250 12.06 -4.33 -9.75
C ASN A 250 12.17 -2.84 -9.33
N LYS A 251 12.26 -2.58 -8.03
CA LYS A 251 12.44 -1.22 -7.48
C LYS A 251 13.68 -0.54 -8.07
N VAL A 252 14.82 -1.22 -8.11
CA VAL A 252 16.08 -0.63 -8.60
C VAL A 252 16.09 -0.48 -10.11
N ILE A 253 15.65 -1.49 -10.86
CA ILE A 253 15.67 -1.43 -12.34
C ILE A 253 14.64 -0.46 -12.92
N SER A 254 13.64 -0.04 -12.13
CA SER A 254 12.67 0.98 -12.51
C SER A 254 13.24 2.40 -12.56
N ALA A 255 14.41 2.63 -11.97
CA ALA A 255 15.06 3.93 -11.95
C ALA A 255 15.69 4.28 -13.31
N ASP A 256 15.83 5.58 -13.59
CA ASP A 256 16.47 6.10 -14.81
C ASP A 256 17.90 5.58 -14.98
N THR A 257 18.60 5.35 -13.86
CA THR A 257 19.98 4.84 -13.83
C THR A 257 20.14 3.87 -12.66
N PHE A 258 20.90 2.78 -12.87
CA PHE A 258 21.25 1.83 -11.82
C PHE A 258 22.57 1.12 -12.12
N ASP A 259 23.19 0.52 -11.09
CA ASP A 259 24.38 -0.32 -11.24
C ASP A 259 23.99 -1.67 -11.85
N ALA A 260 24.17 -1.80 -13.17
CA ALA A 260 23.77 -3.01 -13.90
C ALA A 260 24.59 -4.25 -13.49
N GLU A 261 25.86 -4.09 -13.08
CA GLU A 261 26.69 -5.21 -12.59
C GLU A 261 26.18 -5.72 -11.23
N ALA A 262 25.88 -4.81 -10.30
CA ALA A 262 25.26 -5.19 -9.02
C ALA A 262 23.89 -5.86 -9.23
N MET A 263 23.08 -5.35 -10.16
CA MET A 263 21.76 -5.92 -10.45
C MET A 263 21.83 -7.28 -11.14
N MET A 264 22.84 -7.54 -11.98
CA MET A 264 23.07 -8.87 -12.54
C MET A 264 23.37 -9.91 -11.45
N LYS A 265 24.12 -9.54 -10.41
CA LYS A 265 24.36 -10.43 -9.26
C LYS A 265 23.07 -10.73 -8.51
N LYS A 266 22.24 -9.72 -8.26
CA LYS A 266 20.91 -9.88 -7.61
C LYS A 266 19.98 -10.78 -8.41
N VAL A 267 19.97 -10.65 -9.74
CA VAL A 267 19.17 -11.53 -10.62
C VAL A 267 19.68 -12.97 -10.66
N ALA A 268 20.99 -13.20 -10.47
CA ALA A 268 21.55 -14.54 -10.32
C ALA A 268 21.23 -15.17 -8.95
N GLU A 269 21.21 -14.37 -7.88
CA GLU A 269 20.72 -14.78 -6.56
C GLU A 269 19.24 -15.19 -6.66
N LEU A 270 18.41 -14.40 -7.35
CA LEU A 270 17.00 -14.73 -7.62
C LEU A 270 16.85 -16.04 -8.40
N GLU A 271 17.66 -16.25 -9.45
CA GLU A 271 17.68 -17.50 -10.22
C GLU A 271 17.93 -18.72 -9.32
N THR A 272 18.86 -18.58 -8.37
CA THR A 272 19.18 -19.63 -7.39
C THR A 272 18.01 -19.89 -6.44
N MET A 273 17.35 -18.85 -5.93
CA MET A 273 16.17 -19.00 -5.07
C MET A 273 14.99 -19.67 -5.79
N ILE A 274 14.78 -19.35 -7.07
CA ILE A 274 13.74 -20.01 -7.89
C ILE A 274 14.06 -21.49 -8.11
N ALA A 275 15.32 -21.84 -8.32
CA ALA A 275 15.73 -23.24 -8.40
C ALA A 275 15.45 -23.99 -7.09
N GLN A 276 15.78 -23.39 -5.94
CA GLN A 276 15.49 -23.96 -4.62
C GLN A 276 13.98 -24.09 -4.37
N LEU A 277 13.19 -23.08 -4.74
CA LEU A 277 11.73 -23.12 -4.69
C LEU A 277 11.16 -24.30 -5.48
N LYS A 278 11.73 -24.56 -6.67
CA LYS A 278 11.32 -25.67 -7.53
C LYS A 278 11.64 -27.03 -6.91
N GLU A 279 12.79 -27.16 -6.25
CA GLU A 279 13.20 -28.41 -5.58
C GLU A 279 12.26 -28.78 -4.43
N VAL A 280 11.78 -27.79 -3.66
CA VAL A 280 10.87 -28.02 -2.53
C VAL A 280 9.40 -28.13 -2.94
N ASN A 281 9.05 -27.87 -4.20
CA ASN A 281 7.69 -27.97 -4.72
C ASN A 281 7.35 -29.40 -5.18
N THR A 282 6.98 -30.26 -4.23
CA THR A 282 6.82 -31.71 -4.48
C THR A 282 5.49 -32.12 -5.11
N ASP A 283 4.44 -31.30 -5.01
CA ASP A 283 3.08 -31.67 -5.47
C ASP A 283 2.67 -31.04 -6.82
N GLY A 284 3.52 -30.17 -7.39
CA GLY A 284 3.32 -29.53 -8.69
C GLY A 284 2.19 -28.49 -8.73
N ARG A 285 1.46 -28.27 -7.63
CA ARG A 285 0.26 -27.40 -7.59
C ARG A 285 0.59 -25.93 -7.83
N ASN A 286 1.80 -25.51 -7.45
CA ASN A 286 2.23 -24.11 -7.50
C ASN A 286 3.12 -23.81 -8.73
N SER A 287 2.94 -24.57 -9.81
CA SER A 287 3.75 -24.45 -11.03
C SER A 287 3.57 -23.12 -11.77
N SER A 288 2.41 -22.46 -11.64
CA SER A 288 2.16 -21.14 -12.20
C SER A 288 3.14 -20.11 -11.62
N PHE A 289 3.17 -19.97 -10.30
CA PHE A 289 4.05 -19.03 -9.61
C PHE A 289 5.53 -19.29 -9.90
N ILE A 290 5.98 -20.55 -9.93
CA ILE A 290 7.37 -20.88 -10.26
C ILE A 290 7.70 -20.46 -11.71
N SER A 291 6.76 -20.66 -12.64
CA SER A 291 6.94 -20.29 -14.04
C SER A 291 7.00 -18.78 -14.21
N SER A 292 6.05 -18.03 -13.63
CA SER A 292 6.03 -16.57 -13.72
C SER A 292 7.21 -15.93 -12.98
N ALA A 293 7.70 -16.52 -11.89
CA ALA A 293 8.94 -16.09 -11.25
C ALA A 293 10.18 -16.28 -12.15
N ALA A 294 10.28 -17.41 -12.84
CA ALA A 294 11.35 -17.67 -13.81
C ALA A 294 11.27 -16.72 -15.02
N ASP A 295 10.06 -16.43 -15.50
CA ASP A 295 9.84 -15.46 -16.58
C ASP A 295 10.26 -14.05 -16.16
N TYR A 296 9.86 -13.59 -14.98
CA TYR A 296 10.31 -12.32 -14.43
C TYR A 296 11.83 -12.25 -14.32
N GLN A 297 12.46 -13.28 -13.73
CA GLN A 297 13.91 -13.37 -13.61
C GLN A 297 14.60 -13.21 -14.98
N LEU A 298 14.09 -13.88 -16.01
CA LEU A 298 14.64 -13.80 -17.37
C LEU A 298 14.45 -12.42 -18.00
N GLN A 299 13.26 -11.82 -17.89
CA GLN A 299 12.99 -10.49 -18.46
C GLN A 299 13.79 -9.40 -17.76
N ALA A 300 13.90 -9.45 -16.43
CA ALA A 300 14.77 -8.56 -15.66
C ALA A 300 16.24 -8.72 -16.09
N LYS A 301 16.74 -9.95 -16.21
CA LYS A 301 18.10 -10.26 -16.69
C LYS A 301 18.38 -9.70 -18.08
N LYS A 302 17.39 -9.73 -18.97
CA LYS A 302 17.49 -9.20 -20.33
C LYS A 302 17.58 -7.67 -20.32
N TYR A 303 16.68 -7.01 -19.61
CA TYR A 303 16.69 -5.55 -19.49
C TYR A 303 17.97 -5.03 -18.82
N ILE A 304 18.40 -5.64 -17.72
CA ILE A 304 19.66 -5.27 -17.05
C ILE A 304 20.86 -5.44 -17.99
N ARG A 305 20.92 -6.53 -18.77
CA ARG A 305 21.98 -6.72 -19.78
C ARG A 305 21.96 -5.64 -20.84
N ARG A 306 20.79 -5.23 -21.32
CA ARG A 306 20.66 -4.12 -22.28
C ARG A 306 21.33 -2.85 -21.75
N ILE A 307 21.05 -2.50 -20.48
CA ILE A 307 21.63 -1.33 -19.82
C ILE A 307 23.14 -1.50 -19.61
N ARG A 308 23.59 -2.65 -19.11
CA ARG A 308 25.02 -2.96 -18.92
C ARG A 308 25.82 -2.85 -20.22
N ASP A 309 25.26 -3.40 -21.30
CA ASP A 309 25.92 -3.51 -22.61
C ASP A 309 25.71 -2.25 -23.47
N ASN A 310 25.06 -1.21 -22.93
CA ASN A 310 24.72 0.05 -23.62
C ASN A 310 24.02 -0.16 -24.96
N VAL A 311 23.11 -1.14 -25.02
CA VAL A 311 22.36 -1.46 -26.24
C VAL A 311 21.20 -0.46 -26.39
N GLU A 312 21.36 0.46 -27.33
CA GLU A 312 20.35 1.50 -27.58
C GLU A 312 19.03 0.92 -28.11
N TYR A 313 17.94 1.65 -27.90
CA TYR A 313 16.69 1.43 -28.61
C TYR A 313 16.83 1.97 -30.04
N SER A 314 16.35 1.21 -31.03
CA SER A 314 16.08 1.76 -32.36
C SER A 314 15.01 2.86 -32.27
N ASP A 315 14.91 3.72 -33.28
CA ASP A 315 13.95 4.82 -33.26
C ASP A 315 12.49 4.35 -33.19
N PHE A 316 12.19 3.20 -33.79
CA PHE A 316 10.89 2.55 -33.67
C PHE A 316 10.62 2.08 -32.23
N GLU A 317 11.60 1.44 -31.59
CA GLU A 317 11.46 0.97 -30.22
C GLU A 317 11.38 2.12 -29.21
N LYS A 318 12.13 3.22 -29.41
CA LYS A 318 12.05 4.41 -28.54
C LYS A 318 10.62 4.94 -28.44
N LYS A 319 9.91 4.98 -29.57
CA LYS A 319 8.51 5.41 -29.58
C LYS A 319 7.59 4.38 -28.92
N ARG A 320 7.83 3.10 -29.19
CA ARG A 320 6.98 2.01 -28.70
C ARG A 320 7.15 1.74 -27.21
N VAL A 321 8.36 1.82 -26.66
CA VAL A 321 8.65 1.54 -25.24
C VAL A 321 7.96 2.55 -24.31
N GLN A 322 7.68 3.74 -24.82
CA GLN A 322 6.95 4.80 -24.11
C GLN A 322 5.42 4.62 -24.17
N ASP A 323 4.93 3.72 -25.02
CA ASP A 323 3.50 3.45 -25.17
C ASP A 323 3.00 2.55 -24.03
N PRO A 324 2.01 2.98 -23.22
CA PRO A 324 1.55 2.20 -22.08
C PRO A 324 0.90 0.86 -22.46
N ALA A 325 0.32 0.74 -23.67
CA ALA A 325 -0.41 -0.46 -24.10
C ALA A 325 0.51 -1.50 -24.76
N THR A 326 1.57 -1.04 -25.43
CA THR A 326 2.41 -1.88 -26.29
C THR A 326 3.89 -1.87 -25.94
N GLY A 327 4.32 -1.07 -24.95
CA GLY A 327 5.72 -0.96 -24.53
C GLY A 327 6.32 -2.28 -24.07
N TRP A 328 5.53 -3.15 -23.45
CA TRP A 328 5.95 -4.49 -23.03
C TRP A 328 6.37 -5.41 -24.19
N MET A 329 5.95 -5.09 -25.42
CA MET A 329 6.32 -5.86 -26.62
C MET A 329 7.74 -5.52 -27.11
N VAL A 330 8.35 -4.46 -26.60
CA VAL A 330 9.74 -4.14 -26.92
C VAL A 330 10.64 -5.11 -26.16
N ALA A 331 11.47 -5.84 -26.92
CA ALA A 331 12.39 -6.82 -26.34
C ALA A 331 13.35 -6.15 -25.35
N ASP A 332 13.72 -6.90 -24.31
CA ASP A 332 14.73 -6.52 -23.32
C ASP A 332 14.47 -5.13 -22.73
N SER A 333 13.21 -4.82 -22.43
CA SER A 333 12.76 -3.51 -21.96
C SER A 333 12.22 -3.57 -20.54
N TYR A 334 12.27 -2.44 -19.82
CA TYR A 334 11.65 -2.36 -18.50
C TYR A 334 10.14 -2.66 -18.55
N PRO A 335 9.33 -2.16 -19.50
CA PRO A 335 7.92 -2.54 -19.61
C PRO A 335 7.69 -4.06 -19.75
N ALA A 336 8.56 -4.77 -20.48
CA ALA A 336 8.48 -6.23 -20.58
C ALA A 336 8.76 -6.91 -19.23
N SER A 337 9.81 -6.46 -18.53
CA SER A 337 10.15 -6.93 -17.18
C SER A 337 9.04 -6.62 -16.17
N LEU A 338 8.48 -5.41 -16.19
CA LEU A 338 7.41 -4.98 -15.30
C LEU A 338 6.13 -5.82 -15.52
N ARG A 339 5.80 -6.13 -16.78
CA ARG A 339 4.68 -7.01 -17.08
C ARG A 339 4.86 -8.38 -16.43
N SER A 340 6.02 -9.02 -16.62
CA SER A 340 6.30 -10.33 -16.01
C SER A 340 6.36 -10.27 -14.47
N TYR A 341 6.80 -9.15 -13.91
CA TYR A 341 6.77 -8.92 -12.45
C TYR A 341 5.33 -8.92 -11.93
N ASN A 342 4.43 -8.20 -12.59
CA ASN A 342 3.02 -8.14 -12.21
C ASN A 342 2.34 -9.51 -12.35
N GLU A 343 2.62 -10.25 -13.41
CA GLU A 343 2.12 -11.63 -13.59
C GLU A 343 2.60 -12.55 -12.44
N MET A 344 3.87 -12.44 -12.02
CA MET A 344 4.40 -13.17 -10.87
C MET A 344 3.72 -12.76 -9.55
N VAL A 345 3.47 -11.46 -9.33
CA VAL A 345 2.74 -10.95 -8.15
C VAL A 345 1.33 -11.53 -8.10
N ASP A 346 0.62 -11.55 -9.22
CA ASP A 346 -0.74 -12.11 -9.31
C ASP A 346 -0.76 -13.59 -8.98
N ASP A 347 0.19 -14.38 -9.51
CA ASP A 347 0.29 -15.80 -9.21
C ASP A 347 0.68 -16.08 -7.75
N TYR A 348 1.56 -15.26 -7.16
CA TYR A 348 1.89 -15.35 -5.74
C TYR A 348 0.66 -15.12 -4.87
N ASN A 349 -0.15 -14.12 -5.21
CA ASN A 349 -1.38 -13.79 -4.47
C ASN A 349 -2.42 -14.92 -4.55
N ARG A 350 -2.38 -15.78 -5.58
CA ARG A 350 -3.24 -16.96 -5.74
C ARG A 350 -2.76 -18.20 -4.95
N LEU A 351 -1.58 -18.16 -4.33
CA LEU A 351 -1.10 -19.26 -3.50
C LEU A 351 -1.85 -19.38 -2.16
N ARG A 352 -2.63 -18.37 -1.79
CA ARG A 352 -3.31 -18.24 -0.49
C ARG A 352 -4.75 -18.74 -0.51
#